data_AF-A0ABD5AZF1-F1
#
_entry.id   AF-A0ABD5AZF1-F1
#
_cell.length_a   1.000
_cell.length_b   1.000
_cell.length_c   1.000
_cell.angle_alpha   90.00
_cell.angle_beta   90.00
_cell.angle_gamma   90.00
#
_symmetry.space_group_name_H-M   'P 1'
#
loop_
_entity.id
_entity.type
_entity.pdbx_description
1 polymer ?
#
loop_
_entity_poly.entity_id
_entity_poly.type
_entity_poly.pdbx_seq_one_letter_code
_entity_poly.pdbx_strand_id
1 'polypeptide(L)'
;NQFELVASQCEPDSDFSSVASANPEDHKAFNQSIELANHIDADLLIGTDPDADRLGIVERDAEGNIHYYNGNQIGALLLNYRIKQTEGLSNRIMFQSIVSGGLAKSLAQYHNVNFKEVLTGFKYIAAEIRHLSPEQNFIFGYEESYGF
;
A
#
# COMPACT_ATOMS: atom_id res chain seq x y z
N ASN A 1 -12.77 4.41 16.16
CA ASN A 1 -12.69 4.49 14.69
C ASN A 1 -14.00 4.00 14.13
N GLN A 2 -14.72 4.87 13.44
CA GLN A 2 -15.98 4.54 12.77
C GLN A 2 -15.62 4.19 11.31
N PHE A 3 -15.96 3.00 10.86
CA PHE A 3 -15.82 2.58 9.48
C PHE A 3 -17.13 1.95 9.04
N GLU A 4 -17.46 2.07 7.77
CA GLU A 4 -18.63 1.47 7.16
C GLU A 4 -18.19 0.55 6.03
N LEU A 5 -18.88 -0.59 5.91
CA LEU A 5 -18.56 -1.60 4.92
C LEU A 5 -19.43 -1.43 3.67
N VAL A 6 -18.83 -1.64 2.50
CA VAL A 6 -19.59 -1.81 1.25
C VAL A 6 -20.19 -3.21 1.28
N ALA A 7 -21.37 -3.36 1.89
CA ALA A 7 -21.96 -4.66 2.22
C ALA A 7 -22.05 -5.64 1.02
N SER A 8 -22.32 -5.12 -0.19
CA SER A 8 -22.36 -5.89 -1.44
C SER A 8 -21.03 -6.53 -1.86
N GLN A 9 -19.91 -6.05 -1.33
CA GLN A 9 -18.57 -6.56 -1.62
C GLN A 9 -17.97 -7.36 -0.44
N CYS A 10 -18.74 -7.56 0.64
CA CYS A 10 -18.28 -8.31 1.82
C CYS A 10 -18.71 -9.79 1.81
N GLU A 11 -19.55 -10.19 0.85
CA GLU A 11 -19.96 -11.58 0.67
C GLU A 11 -19.12 -12.23 -0.43
N PRO A 12 -18.58 -13.44 -0.21
CA PRO A 12 -17.83 -14.17 -1.25
C PRO A 12 -18.70 -14.43 -2.48
N ASP A 13 -18.25 -13.92 -3.63
CA ASP A 13 -18.90 -14.14 -4.92
C ASP A 13 -17.85 -14.41 -6.00
N SER A 14 -17.83 -15.66 -6.50
CA SER A 14 -16.87 -16.08 -7.53
C SER A 14 -17.08 -15.42 -8.89
N ASP A 15 -18.29 -14.90 -9.14
CA ASP A 15 -18.62 -14.22 -10.39
C ASP A 15 -18.30 -12.72 -10.32
N PHE A 16 -17.86 -12.21 -9.17
CA PHE A 16 -17.55 -10.80 -8.92
C PHE A 16 -18.68 -9.85 -9.34
N SER A 17 -19.94 -10.23 -9.10
CA SER A 17 -21.11 -9.52 -9.64
C SER A 17 -21.28 -8.11 -9.09
N SER A 18 -20.69 -7.83 -7.93
CA SER A 18 -20.73 -6.53 -7.26
C SER A 18 -19.61 -5.58 -7.66
N VAL A 19 -18.68 -5.97 -8.54
CA VAL A 19 -17.55 -5.12 -8.91
C VAL A 19 -17.15 -5.30 -10.38
N ALA A 20 -16.83 -4.19 -11.05
CA ALA A 20 -16.36 -4.24 -12.43
C ALA A 20 -14.91 -4.75 -12.56
N SER A 21 -14.13 -4.62 -11.48
CA SER A 21 -12.74 -5.07 -11.37
C SER A 21 -12.42 -5.32 -9.89
N ALA A 22 -12.06 -6.55 -9.55
CA ALA A 22 -11.61 -6.92 -8.20
C ALA A 22 -10.11 -6.65 -7.99
N ASN A 23 -9.58 -5.56 -8.56
CA ASN A 23 -8.18 -5.15 -8.40
C ASN A 23 -8.14 -3.71 -7.89
N PRO A 24 -7.57 -3.44 -6.69
CA PRO A 24 -7.47 -2.10 -6.13
C PRO A 24 -6.58 -1.14 -6.94
N GLU A 25 -5.84 -1.62 -7.94
CA GLU A 25 -5.14 -0.77 -8.92
C GLU A 25 -6.10 -0.08 -9.90
N ASP A 26 -7.29 -0.65 -10.13
CA ASP A 26 -8.31 -0.09 -11.01
C ASP A 26 -9.28 0.78 -10.21
N HIS A 27 -9.41 2.05 -10.61
CA HIS A 27 -10.31 3.00 -9.97
C HIS A 27 -11.77 2.50 -9.91
N LYS A 28 -12.19 1.66 -10.86
CA LYS A 28 -13.55 1.08 -10.89
C LYS A 28 -13.84 0.17 -9.70
N ALA A 29 -12.82 -0.37 -9.04
CA ALA A 29 -12.98 -1.12 -7.80
C ALA A 29 -13.63 -0.27 -6.69
N PHE A 30 -13.46 1.06 -6.75
CA PHE A 30 -13.93 2.00 -5.73
C PHE A 30 -15.29 2.64 -6.04
N ASN A 31 -15.98 2.28 -7.12
CA ASN A 31 -17.24 2.94 -7.48
C ASN A 31 -18.29 2.86 -6.36
N GLN A 32 -18.53 1.67 -5.79
CA GLN A 32 -19.52 1.50 -4.71
C GLN A 32 -19.06 2.12 -3.39
N SER A 33 -17.76 2.12 -3.09
CA SER A 33 -17.23 2.80 -1.90
C SER A 33 -17.32 4.32 -2.05
N ILE A 34 -17.19 4.88 -3.25
CA ILE A 34 -17.42 6.31 -3.52
C ILE A 34 -18.89 6.67 -3.35
N GLU A 35 -19.81 5.83 -3.84
CA GLU A 35 -21.25 6.00 -3.62
C GLU A 35 -21.57 6.00 -2.11
N LEU A 36 -21.08 5.01 -1.37
CA LEU A 36 -21.25 4.96 0.08
C LEU A 36 -20.64 6.18 0.76
N ALA A 37 -19.42 6.58 0.38
CA ALA A 37 -18.74 7.74 0.92
C ALA A 37 -19.53 9.05 0.70
N ASN A 38 -20.23 9.19 -0.42
CA ASN A 38 -21.14 10.33 -0.64
C ASN A 38 -22.34 10.33 0.31
N HIS A 39 -22.81 9.16 0.75
CA HIS A 39 -23.97 9.04 1.64
C HIS A 39 -23.62 9.27 3.11
N ILE A 40 -22.42 8.87 3.53
CA ILE A 40 -22.00 8.91 4.94
C ILE A 40 -20.94 9.99 5.23
N ASP A 41 -20.56 10.77 4.20
CA ASP A 41 -19.50 11.78 4.27
C ASP A 41 -18.15 11.18 4.73
N ALA A 42 -17.70 10.12 4.04
CA ALA A 42 -16.42 9.48 4.33
C ALA A 42 -15.26 10.11 3.56
N ASP A 43 -14.17 10.35 4.27
CA ASP A 43 -12.94 10.96 3.76
C ASP A 43 -11.93 9.94 3.19
N LEU A 44 -12.00 8.68 3.63
CA LEU A 44 -11.02 7.65 3.31
C LEU A 44 -11.70 6.36 2.89
N LEU A 45 -11.30 5.84 1.74
CA LEU A 45 -11.76 4.58 1.20
C LEU A 45 -10.55 3.64 1.08
N ILE A 46 -10.75 2.39 1.51
CA ILE A 46 -9.74 1.35 1.49
C ILE A 46 -10.34 0.15 0.76
N GLY A 47 -9.58 -0.42 -0.17
CA GLY A 47 -9.99 -1.62 -0.91
C GLY A 47 -8.83 -2.60 -1.02
N THR A 48 -9.15 -3.89 -1.03
CA THR A 48 -8.18 -4.98 -1.25
C THR A 48 -8.59 -5.80 -2.46
N ASP A 49 -7.66 -6.61 -2.98
CA ASP A 49 -8.00 -7.69 -3.89
C ASP A 49 -8.59 -8.90 -3.12
N PRO A 50 -9.09 -9.95 -3.81
CA PRO A 50 -9.86 -11.03 -3.19
C PRO A 50 -9.12 -11.88 -2.16
N ASP A 51 -7.81 -12.06 -2.31
CA ASP A 51 -6.94 -12.72 -1.33
C ASP A 51 -6.27 -11.75 -0.34
N ALA A 52 -6.57 -10.46 -0.48
CA ALA A 52 -6.21 -9.37 0.43
C ALA A 52 -4.70 -9.19 0.65
N ASP A 53 -3.89 -9.52 -0.37
CA ASP A 53 -2.45 -9.27 -0.36
C ASP A 53 -2.08 -7.91 -0.98
N ARG A 54 -3.04 -7.23 -1.63
CA ARG A 54 -2.92 -5.85 -2.12
C ARG A 54 -3.86 -4.87 -1.43
N LEU A 55 -3.40 -3.63 -1.33
CA LEU A 55 -4.14 -2.54 -0.66
C LEU A 55 -4.15 -1.26 -1.50
N GLY A 56 -5.34 -0.81 -1.91
CA GLY A 56 -5.57 0.49 -2.53
C GLY A 56 -6.19 1.49 -1.57
N ILE A 57 -5.85 2.78 -1.77
CA ILE A 57 -6.31 3.88 -0.92
C ILE A 57 -6.83 5.02 -1.81
N VAL A 58 -8.01 5.53 -1.46
CA VAL A 58 -8.60 6.71 -2.08
C VAL A 58 -8.98 7.70 -0.98
N GLU A 59 -8.61 8.95 -1.18
CA GLU A 59 -8.93 10.06 -0.28
C GLU A 59 -9.95 10.99 -0.95
N ARG A 60 -10.89 11.49 -0.15
CA ARG A 60 -11.71 12.65 -0.46
C ARG A 60 -11.17 13.82 0.35
N ASP A 61 -10.73 14.88 -0.33
CA ASP A 61 -10.26 16.09 0.34
C ASP A 61 -11.42 16.95 0.86
N ALA A 62 -11.09 18.02 1.59
CA ALA A 62 -12.07 18.93 2.20
C ALA A 62 -12.93 19.68 1.15
N GLU A 63 -12.43 19.80 -0.08
CA GLU A 63 -13.15 20.36 -1.22
C GLU A 63 -14.01 19.31 -1.97
N GLY A 64 -13.95 18.05 -1.56
CA GLY A 64 -14.68 16.93 -2.15
C GLY A 64 -14.01 16.31 -3.38
N ASN A 65 -12.76 16.68 -3.71
CA ASN A 65 -12.03 16.04 -4.80
C ASN A 65 -11.57 14.66 -4.38
N ILE A 66 -11.60 13.73 -5.33
CA ILE A 66 -11.20 12.34 -5.12
C ILE A 66 -9.78 12.12 -5.64
N HIS A 67 -8.89 11.66 -4.77
CA HIS A 67 -7.50 11.37 -5.07
C HIS A 67 -7.22 9.88 -4.89
N TYR A 68 -6.81 9.24 -5.99
CA TYR A 68 -6.39 7.83 -5.98
C TYR A 68 -4.88 7.78 -5.74
N TYR A 69 -4.47 7.04 -4.71
CA TYR A 69 -3.06 6.83 -4.42
C TYR A 69 -2.54 5.64 -5.20
N ASN A 70 -1.48 5.82 -5.98
CA ASN A 70 -0.79 4.69 -6.59
C ASN A 70 0.11 3.96 -5.59
N GLY A 71 0.53 2.73 -5.92
CA GLY A 71 1.35 1.91 -5.03
C GLY A 71 2.68 2.55 -4.60
N ASN A 72 3.27 3.42 -5.43
CA ASN A 72 4.47 4.18 -5.02
C ASN A 72 4.18 5.22 -3.94
N GLN A 73 3.03 5.90 -4.02
CA GLN A 73 2.62 6.87 -3.00
C GLN A 73 2.23 6.17 -1.70
N ILE A 74 1.46 5.08 -1.79
CA ILE A 74 1.10 4.25 -0.62
C ILE A 74 2.37 3.69 0.03
N GLY A 75 3.28 3.11 -0.75
CA GLY A 75 4.55 2.57 -0.27
C GLY A 75 5.40 3.63 0.43
N ALA A 76 5.46 4.86 -0.08
CA ALA A 76 6.16 5.95 0.58
C ALA A 76 5.51 6.37 1.91
N LEU A 77 4.17 6.42 1.98
CA LEU A 77 3.43 6.70 3.22
C LEU A 77 3.68 5.62 4.28
N LEU A 78 3.61 4.34 3.89
CA LEU A 78 3.87 3.20 4.76
C LEU A 78 5.33 3.17 5.22
N LEU A 79 6.29 3.43 4.33
CA LEU A 79 7.70 3.54 4.69
C LEU A 79 7.91 4.65 5.74
N ASN A 80 7.31 5.82 5.54
CA ASN A 80 7.41 6.93 6.51
C ASN A 80 6.88 6.52 7.88
N TYR A 81 5.74 5.82 7.91
CA TYR A 81 5.20 5.27 9.15
C TYR A 81 6.17 4.27 9.80
N ARG A 82 6.70 3.31 9.03
CA ARG A 82 7.67 2.31 9.51
C ARG A 82 8.96 2.95 10.03
N ILE A 83 9.46 4.00 9.39
CA ILE A 83 10.64 4.74 9.85
C ILE A 83 10.41 5.30 11.26
N LYS A 84 9.27 5.95 11.51
CA LYS A 84 8.92 6.50 12.83
C LYS A 84 8.78 5.40 13.88
N GLN A 85 8.16 4.27 13.52
CA GLN A 85 7.99 3.13 14.43
C GLN A 85 9.30 2.40 14.75
N THR A 86 10.36 2.62 13.97
CA THR A 86 11.63 1.89 14.08
C THR A 86 12.80 2.81 14.43
N GLU A 87 12.58 4.03 14.89
CA GLU A 87 13.65 5.00 15.23
C GLU A 87 14.69 4.46 16.23
N GLY A 88 14.30 3.52 17.10
CA GLY A 88 15.21 2.86 18.05
C GLY A 88 16.08 1.75 17.47
N LEU A 89 15.88 1.33 16.22
CA LEU A 89 16.64 0.27 15.58
C LEU A 89 17.87 0.83 14.84
N SER A 90 19.03 0.23 15.07
CA SER A 90 20.23 0.52 14.28
C SER A 90 20.20 -0.22 12.93
N ASN A 91 20.98 0.28 11.96
CA ASN A 91 21.24 -0.44 10.70
C ASN A 91 19.95 -0.89 9.97
N ARG A 92 19.00 0.03 9.86
CA ARG A 92 17.70 -0.19 9.22
C ARG A 92 17.88 -0.33 7.71
N ILE A 93 17.13 -1.25 7.11
CA ILE A 93 17.13 -1.47 5.66
C ILE A 93 15.71 -1.66 5.13
N MET A 94 15.47 -1.12 3.94
CA MET A 94 14.25 -1.32 3.19
C MET A 94 14.54 -1.88 1.78
N PHE A 95 13.55 -2.55 1.19
CA PHE A 95 13.65 -3.11 -0.16
C PHE A 95 12.53 -2.59 -1.07
N GLN A 96 12.82 -2.39 -2.35
CA GLN A 96 11.75 -2.10 -3.34
C GLN A 96 12.02 -2.80 -4.67
N SER A 97 10.99 -3.01 -5.48
CA SER A 97 11.17 -3.45 -6.86
C SER A 97 11.95 -2.40 -7.68
N ILE A 98 12.71 -2.83 -8.68
CA ILE A 98 13.52 -1.94 -9.54
C ILE A 98 12.66 -1.01 -10.41
N VAL A 99 11.38 -1.33 -10.57
CA VAL A 99 10.40 -0.53 -11.30
C VAL A 99 9.62 0.43 -10.39
N SER A 100 9.84 0.37 -9.07
CA SER A 100 9.27 1.31 -8.12
C SER A 100 9.86 2.72 -8.28
N GLY A 101 9.05 3.72 -7.95
CA GLY A 101 9.42 5.13 -8.04
C GLY A 101 10.52 5.54 -7.06
N GLY A 102 11.15 6.70 -7.32
CA GLY A 102 12.26 7.21 -6.52
C GLY A 102 11.89 7.81 -5.16
N LEU A 103 10.60 8.03 -4.87
CA LEU A 103 10.15 8.74 -3.67
C LEU A 103 10.56 8.01 -2.38
N ALA A 104 10.30 6.70 -2.28
CA ALA A 104 10.65 5.91 -1.10
C ALA A 104 12.17 5.84 -0.88
N LYS A 105 12.95 5.73 -1.96
CA LYS A 105 14.41 5.82 -1.93
C LYS A 105 14.89 7.17 -1.37
N SER A 106 14.35 8.29 -1.86
CA SER A 106 14.69 9.62 -1.34
C SER A 106 14.33 9.77 0.14
N LEU A 107 13.18 9.23 0.56
CA LEU A 107 12.75 9.23 1.96
C LEU A 107 13.69 8.38 2.85
N ALA A 108 14.07 7.18 2.40
CA ALA A 108 15.01 6.33 3.12
C ALA A 108 16.37 7.03 3.30
N GLN A 109 16.89 7.64 2.25
CA GLN A 109 18.13 8.41 2.31
C GLN A 109 18.06 9.58 3.31
N TYR A 110 16.96 10.34 3.28
CA TYR A 110 16.74 11.46 4.20
C TYR A 110 16.77 11.02 5.68
N HIS A 111 16.25 9.82 5.98
CA HIS A 111 16.20 9.27 7.34
C HIS A 111 17.38 8.32 7.69
N ASN A 112 18.44 8.29 6.89
CA ASN A 112 19.59 7.39 7.07
C ASN A 112 19.19 5.91 7.17
N VAL A 113 18.22 5.50 6.35
CA VAL A 113 17.81 4.10 6.17
C VAL A 113 18.49 3.56 4.92
N ASN A 114 19.13 2.39 5.04
CA ASN A 114 19.70 1.72 3.88
C ASN A 114 18.58 1.26 2.95
N PHE A 115 18.83 1.24 1.65
CA PHE A 115 17.86 0.72 0.68
C PHE A 115 18.55 -0.19 -0.33
N LYS A 116 17.81 -1.15 -0.87
CA LYS A 116 18.26 -1.97 -2.00
C LYS A 116 17.08 -2.24 -2.94
N GLU A 117 17.31 -1.99 -4.23
CA GLU A 117 16.38 -2.35 -5.28
C GLU A 117 16.58 -3.82 -5.68
N VAL A 118 15.50 -4.53 -5.95
CA VAL A 118 15.49 -5.94 -6.36
C VAL A 118 14.67 -6.12 -7.64
N LEU A 119 14.78 -7.28 -8.30
CA LEU A 119 13.92 -7.61 -9.43
C LEU A 119 12.44 -7.66 -8.98
N THR A 120 11.52 -7.35 -9.88
CA THR A 120 10.07 -7.40 -9.62
C THR A 120 9.61 -8.81 -9.23
N GLY A 121 8.75 -8.86 -8.22
CA GLY A 121 8.15 -10.01 -7.57
C GLY A 121 8.57 -10.13 -6.11
N PHE A 122 7.61 -10.17 -5.20
CA PHE A 122 7.79 -10.29 -3.74
C PHE A 122 8.79 -11.38 -3.32
N LYS A 123 8.94 -12.45 -4.10
CA LYS A 123 9.92 -13.52 -3.86
C LYS A 123 11.37 -13.00 -3.79
N TYR A 124 11.72 -11.96 -4.55
CA TYR A 124 13.06 -11.38 -4.54
C TYR A 124 13.28 -10.51 -3.30
N ILE A 125 12.26 -9.77 -2.87
CA ILE A 125 12.27 -9.07 -1.57
C ILE A 125 12.44 -10.09 -0.44
N ALA A 126 11.64 -11.15 -0.44
CA ALA A 126 11.73 -12.23 0.56
C ALA A 126 13.09 -12.93 0.57
N ALA A 127 13.69 -13.13 -0.60
CA ALA A 127 15.04 -13.69 -0.71
C ALA A 127 16.09 -12.78 -0.07
N GLU A 128 16.02 -11.47 -0.29
CA GLU A 128 16.93 -10.51 0.35
C GLU A 128 16.75 -10.43 1.85
N ILE A 129 15.51 -10.47 2.36
CA ILE A 129 15.24 -10.52 3.80
C ILE A 129 15.95 -11.73 4.44
N ARG A 130 15.95 -12.89 3.78
CA ARG A 130 16.63 -14.11 4.27
C ARG A 130 18.16 -14.01 4.27
N HIS A 131 18.74 -13.12 3.48
CA HIS A 131 20.20 -12.92 3.39
C HIS A 131 20.69 -11.79 4.30
N LEU A 132 19.82 -11.13 5.04
CA LEU A 132 20.21 -10.10 6.00
C LEU A 132 21.10 -10.68 7.09
N SER A 133 22.14 -9.92 7.45
CA SER A 133 22.93 -10.25 8.64
C SER A 133 22.12 -9.99 9.93
N PRO A 134 22.46 -10.64 11.06
CA PRO A 134 21.76 -10.42 12.33
C PRO A 134 21.77 -8.95 12.81
N GLU A 135 22.71 -8.15 12.34
CA GLU A 135 22.84 -6.73 12.69
C GLU A 135 21.97 -5.82 11.80
N GLN A 136 21.39 -6.33 10.71
CA GLN A 136 20.54 -5.54 9.81
C GLN A 136 19.07 -5.69 10.22
N ASN A 137 18.39 -4.56 10.38
CA ASN A 137 16.98 -4.53 10.74
C ASN A 137 16.13 -4.22 9.50
N PHE A 138 15.47 -5.22 8.94
CA PHE A 138 14.45 -5.02 7.91
C PHE A 138 13.29 -4.21 8.48
N ILE A 139 12.94 -3.09 7.85
CA ILE A 139 11.85 -2.23 8.34
C ILE A 139 10.64 -2.19 7.40
N PHE A 140 10.84 -2.40 6.10
CA PHE A 140 9.79 -2.31 5.09
C PHE A 140 10.25 -2.83 3.71
N GLY A 141 9.35 -3.41 2.93
CA GLY A 141 9.63 -3.85 1.56
C GLY A 141 8.39 -3.74 0.71
N TYR A 142 8.46 -3.17 -0.50
CA TYR A 142 7.25 -2.99 -1.30
C TYR A 142 7.45 -3.05 -2.81
N GLU A 143 6.34 -3.19 -3.53
CA GLU A 143 6.22 -3.08 -4.97
C GLU A 143 5.18 -2.00 -5.33
N GLU A 144 5.44 -1.29 -6.42
CA GLU A 144 4.54 -0.32 -7.05
C GLU A 144 3.18 -0.88 -7.45
N SER A 145 3.07 -2.21 -7.57
CA SER A 145 1.87 -3.00 -7.86
C SER A 145 1.04 -3.32 -6.62
N TYR A 146 1.14 -2.48 -5.58
CA TYR A 146 0.30 -2.46 -4.38
C TYR A 146 0.56 -3.60 -3.39
N GLY A 147 1.74 -4.24 -3.45
CA GLY A 147 2.23 -5.18 -2.44
C GLY A 147 3.23 -4.51 -1.48
N PHE A 148 3.11 -4.75 -0.16
CA PHE A 148 3.84 -4.03 0.89
C PHE A 148 4.31 -4.92 2.05
#